data_AF-A0A5R8Y4X8-F1
#
_entry.id   AF-A0A5R8Y4X8-F1
#
_cell.length_a   1.000
_cell.length_b   1.000
_cell.length_c   1.000
_cell.angle_alpha   90.00
_cell.angle_beta   90.00
_cell.angle_gamma   90.00
#
_symmetry.space_group_name_H-M   'P 1'
#
loop_
_entity.id
_entity.type
_entity.pdbx_description
1 polymer ?
#
loop_
_entity_poly.entity_id
_entity_poly.type
_entity_poly.pdbx_seq_one_letter_code
_entity_poly.pdbx_strand_id
1 'polypeptide(L)' 'MVTRSIDDLISNYIFDEPVQILVNEITNHIKFYNDYDSAIKLILANNLNIENIVRNTARLKTNQIVELASKLISMR' A
#
# COMPACT_ATOMS: atom_id res chain seq x y z
N MET A 1 -31.95 -1.94 -15.07
CA MET A 1 -30.88 -2.95 -15.02
C MET A 1 -29.76 -2.46 -15.92
N VAL A 2 -28.74 -1.81 -15.37
CA VAL A 2 -27.66 -1.22 -16.16
C VAL A 2 -26.61 -2.30 -16.39
N THR A 3 -26.61 -2.89 -17.58
CA THR A 3 -25.51 -3.69 -18.08
C THR A 3 -24.35 -2.74 -18.38
N ARG A 4 -23.48 -2.49 -17.38
CA ARG A 4 -22.18 -1.85 -17.65
C ARG A 4 -21.43 -2.76 -18.61
N SER A 5 -21.06 -2.26 -19.78
CA SER A 5 -20.33 -3.05 -20.77
C SER A 5 -19.00 -3.47 -20.17
N ILE A 6 -18.50 -4.66 -20.53
CA ILE A 6 -17.15 -5.08 -20.18
C ILE A 6 -16.13 -4.02 -20.66
N ASP A 7 -16.44 -3.33 -21.76
CA ASP A 7 -15.66 -2.21 -22.28
C ASP A 7 -15.61 -1.02 -21.34
N ASP A 8 -16.68 -0.72 -20.59
CA ASP A 8 -16.68 0.31 -19.56
C ASP A 8 -15.80 -0.09 -18.36
N LEU A 9 -15.70 -1.38 -18.08
CA LEU A 9 -14.86 -1.91 -17.00
C LEU A 9 -13.38 -1.85 -17.35
N ILE A 10 -13.04 -2.14 -18.61
CA ILE A 10 -11.66 -2.11 -19.14
C ILE A 10 -11.21 -0.66 -19.36
N SER A 11 -12.09 0.22 -19.84
CA SER A 11 -11.78 1.65 -20.07
C SER A 11 -11.47 2.43 -18.78
N ASN A 12 -12.09 2.01 -17.66
CA ASN A 12 -11.79 2.55 -16.33
C ASN A 12 -10.67 1.79 -15.59
N TYR A 13 -10.08 0.76 -16.22
CA TYR A 13 -8.93 0.05 -15.68
C TYR A 13 -7.69 0.90 -15.93
N ILE A 14 -7.52 1.92 -15.08
CA ILE A 14 -6.27 2.68 -14.99
C ILE A 14 -5.20 1.66 -14.64
N PHE A 15 -4.19 1.51 -15.50
CA PHE A 15 -2.99 0.75 -15.17
C PHE A 15 -2.54 1.20 -13.79
N ASP A 16 -2.55 0.29 -12.80
CA ASP A 16 -2.09 0.63 -11.46
C ASP A 16 -0.68 1.18 -11.61
N GLU A 17 -0.49 2.46 -11.23
CA GLU A 17 0.83 3.06 -11.31
C GLU A 17 1.80 2.18 -10.51
N PRO A 18 3.07 2.02 -10.94
CA PRO A 18 4.04 1.17 -10.24
C PRO A 18 4.11 1.40 -8.73
N VAL A 19 3.88 2.65 -8.30
CA VAL A 19 3.80 3.05 -6.89
C VAL A 19 2.60 2.40 -6.17
N GLN A 20 1.43 2.29 -6.80
CA GLN A 20 0.26 1.64 -6.21
C GLN A 20 0.47 0.14 -6.03
N ILE A 21 1.11 -0.53 -6.99
CA ILE A 21 1.46 -1.96 -6.88
C ILE A 21 2.36 -2.17 -5.66
N LEU A 22 3.43 -1.37 -5.55
CA LEU A 22 4.36 -1.41 -4.41
C LEU A 22 3.65 -1.13 -3.09
N VAL A 23 2.78 -0.12 -3.04
CA VAL A 23 2.02 0.19 -1.83
C VAL A 23 1.08 -0.96 -1.46
N ASN A 24 0.42 -1.60 -2.42
CA ASN A 24 -0.45 -2.74 -2.16
C ASN A 24 0.33 -3.94 -1.64
N GLU A 25 1.54 -4.19 -2.15
CA GLU A 25 2.45 -5.22 -1.66
C GLU A 25 2.90 -4.95 -0.21
N ILE A 26 3.35 -3.73 0.07
CA ILE A 26 3.69 -3.27 1.43
C ILE A 26 2.50 -3.46 2.38
N THR A 27 1.30 -3.11 1.91
CA THR A 27 0.06 -3.26 2.67
C THR A 27 -0.23 -4.73 2.99
N ASN A 28 0.00 -5.63 2.04
CA ASN A 28 -0.22 -7.05 2.24
C ASN A 28 0.73 -7.62 3.29
N HIS A 29 2.02 -7.26 3.23
CA HIS A 29 3.02 -7.61 4.26
C HIS A 29 2.55 -7.24 5.66
N ILE A 30 2.02 -6.03 5.83
CA ILE A 30 1.55 -5.55 7.15
C ILE A 30 0.23 -6.22 7.55
N LYS A 31 -0.76 -6.23 6.65
CA LYS A 31 -2.14 -6.60 6.99
C LYS A 31 -2.32 -8.11 7.20
N PHE A 32 -1.72 -8.90 6.31
CA PHE A 32 -1.95 -10.34 6.29
C PHE A 32 -0.81 -11.12 6.95
N TYR A 33 0.41 -10.60 6.87
CA TYR A 33 1.60 -11.31 7.36
C TYR A 33 2.19 -10.71 8.65
N ASN A 34 1.72 -9.52 9.09
CA ASN A 34 2.33 -8.74 10.17
C ASN A 34 3.85 -8.58 10.02
N ASP A 35 4.34 -8.62 8.78
CA ASP A 35 5.76 -8.56 8.43
C ASP A 35 6.16 -7.12 8.15
N TYR A 36 6.35 -6.38 9.24
CA TYR A 36 6.76 -4.98 9.17
C TYR A 36 8.19 -4.82 8.64
N ASP A 37 9.06 -5.79 8.84
CA ASP A 37 10.47 -5.64 8.47
C ASP A 37 10.65 -5.74 6.95
N SER A 38 9.92 -6.64 6.27
CA SER A 38 9.86 -6.68 4.80
C SER A 38 9.18 -5.44 4.23
N ALA A 39 8.07 -5.00 4.85
CA ALA A 39 7.40 -3.77 4.48
C ALA A 39 8.37 -2.57 4.52
N ILE A 40 9.13 -2.42 5.60
CA ILE A 40 10.10 -1.32 5.75
C ILE A 40 11.22 -1.40 4.72
N LYS A 41 11.74 -2.60 4.43
CA LYS A 41 12.75 -2.78 3.37
C LYS A 41 12.24 -2.27 2.02
N LEU A 42 10.99 -2.60 1.67
CA LEU A 42 10.37 -2.13 0.42
C LEU A 42 10.19 -0.61 0.42
N ILE A 43 9.80 -0.02 1.56
CA ILE A 43 9.66 1.44 1.71
C ILE A 43 11.00 2.14 1.49
N LEU A 44 12.06 1.68 2.17
CA LEU A 44 13.39 2.29 2.08
C LEU A 44 14.03 2.08 0.71
N ALA A 45 13.94 0.87 0.15
CA ALA A 45 14.52 0.55 -1.15
C ALA A 45 13.90 1.36 -2.30
N ASN A 46 12.62 1.70 -2.19
CA ASN A 46 11.89 2.47 -3.20
C ASN A 46 11.73 3.96 -2.81
N ASN A 47 12.38 4.41 -1.74
CA ASN A 47 12.30 5.77 -1.21
C ASN A 47 10.84 6.28 -1.08
N LEU A 48 9.94 5.40 -0.61
CA LEU A 48 8.53 5.71 -0.49
C LEU A 48 8.26 6.50 0.78
N ASN A 49 7.40 7.52 0.66
CA ASN A 49 6.91 8.23 1.83
C ASN A 49 5.79 7.43 2.50
N ILE A 50 5.80 7.38 3.83
CA ILE A 50 4.73 6.77 4.61
C ILE A 50 3.36 7.39 4.31
N GLU A 51 3.33 8.67 3.93
CA GLU A 51 2.10 9.34 3.51
C GLU A 51 1.47 8.68 2.27
N ASN A 52 2.28 8.26 1.29
CA ASN A 52 1.79 7.57 0.10
C ASN A 52 1.19 6.20 0.45
N ILE A 53 1.76 5.55 1.46
CA ILE A 53 1.25 4.28 1.97
C ILE A 53 -0.07 4.55 2.67
N VAL A 54 -0.12 5.48 3.63
CA VAL A 54 -1.32 5.81 4.42
C VAL A 54 -2.48 6.27 3.54
N ARG A 55 -2.24 7.13 2.52
CA ARG A 55 -3.27 7.62 1.60
C ARG A 55 -3.92 6.50 0.78
N ASN A 56 -3.14 5.51 0.36
CA ASN A 56 -3.64 4.36 -0.41
C ASN A 56 -4.06 3.18 0.48
N THR A 57 -3.77 3.24 1.79
CA THR A 57 -4.11 2.23 2.78
C THR A 57 -5.27 2.63 3.66
N ALA A 58 -6.42 2.92 3.04
CA ALA A 58 -7.72 2.80 3.72
C ALA A 58 -7.97 1.39 4.33
N ARG A 59 -7.05 0.44 4.13
CA ARG A 59 -7.08 -0.97 4.54
C ARG A 59 -6.27 -1.29 5.79
N LEU A 60 -5.40 -0.39 6.28
CA LEU A 60 -4.61 -0.60 7.50
C LEU A 60 -5.28 0.03 8.71
N LYS A 61 -5.19 -0.63 9.87
CA LYS A 61 -5.68 -0.08 11.13
C LYS A 61 -4.69 0.95 11.68
N THR A 62 -5.18 1.91 12.46
CA THR A 62 -4.36 2.97 13.08
C THR A 62 -3.17 2.41 13.86
N ASN A 63 -3.35 1.31 14.61
CA ASN A 63 -2.26 0.69 15.36
C ASN A 63 -1.16 0.13 14.44
N GLN A 64 -1.51 -0.43 13.28
CA GLN A 64 -0.54 -0.93 12.30
C GLN A 64 0.26 0.21 11.67
N ILE A 65 -0.40 1.35 11.44
CA ILE A 65 0.27 2.56 10.93
C ILE A 65 1.24 3.11 11.98
N VAL A 66 0.83 3.19 13.24
CA VAL A 66 1.68 3.65 14.35
C VAL A 66 2.90 2.73 14.54
N GLU A 67 2.70 1.42 14.46
CA GLU A 67 3.78 0.44 14.59
C GLU A 67 4.77 0.56 13.42
N LEU A 68 4.27 0.67 12.18
CA LEU A 68 5.10 0.90 10.99
C LEU A 68 5.92 2.20 11.13
N ALA A 69 5.28 3.30 11.52
CA ALA A 69 5.95 4.58 11.70
C ALA A 69 7.02 4.53 12.80
N SER A 70 6.72 3.89 13.93
CA SER A 70 7.66 3.74 15.05
C SER A 70 8.91 2.97 14.62
N LYS A 71 8.74 1.87 13.88
CA LYS A 71 9.87 1.08 13.36
C LYS A 71 10.68 1.86 12.33
N LEU A 72 10.03 2.59 11.42
CA LEU A 72 10.73 3.45 10.44
C LEU A 72 11.59 4.53 11.10
N ILE A 73 11.09 5.16 12.16
CA ILE A 73 11.85 6.15 12.94
C ILE A 73 13.04 5.48 13.62
N SER A 74 12.87 4.29 14.19
CA SER A 74 13.94 3.58 14.89
C SER A 74 15.10 3.09 14.00
N MET A 75 14.88 3.04 12.69
CA MET A 75 15.88 2.61 11.71
C MET A 75 16.68 3.77 11.07
N ARG A 76 16.30 5.01 11.36
CA ARG A 76 17.03 6.22 10.94
C ARG A 76 18.00 6.66 12.03
#